data_AF-A0A662S3C0-F1
#
_entry.id   AF-A0A662S3C0-F1
#
_cell.length_a   1.000
_cell.length_b   1.000
_cell.length_c   1.000
_cell.angle_alpha   90.00
_cell.angle_beta   90.00
_cell.angle_gamma   90.00
#
_symmetry.space_group_name_H-M   'P 1'
#
loop_
_entity.id
_entity.type
_entity.pdbx_description
1 polymer ?
#
loop_
_entity_poly.entity_id
_entity_poly.type
_entity_poly.pdbx_seq_one_letter_code
_entity_poly.pdbx_strand_id
1 'polypeptide(L)'
;MPGPAMPPIPSGSSAFLAFVVALLVGVGIGVIGYVLGKLMAPTRELPKKKLRYECGNPPKGRARGIFTMQYYPYLIVFLTVEPVAIYGFLVALAAHTRTAAVAGILGAMILMLIPPLIFGLRLAGRIELWSVE
;
A
#
# COMPACT_ATOMS: atom_id res chain seq x y z
N MET A 1 -2.76 35.12 33.70
CA MET A 1 -3.50 33.85 33.88
C MET A 1 -2.61 32.73 33.36
N PRO A 2 -2.35 31.64 34.11
CA PRO A 2 -1.63 30.50 33.59
C PRO A 2 -2.43 29.89 32.42
N GLY A 3 -1.74 29.58 31.31
CA GLY A 3 -2.37 28.97 30.14
C GLY A 3 -2.98 27.59 30.48
N PRO A 4 -3.90 27.07 29.64
CA PRO A 4 -4.51 25.76 29.87
C PRO A 4 -3.42 24.69 30.03
N ALA A 5 -3.55 23.86 31.06
CA ALA A 5 -2.66 22.73 31.27
C ALA A 5 -2.66 21.83 30.04
N MET A 6 -1.46 21.53 29.53
CA MET A 6 -1.30 20.64 28.39
C MET A 6 -1.92 19.28 28.75
N PRO A 7 -2.77 18.68 27.90
CA PRO A 7 -3.32 17.36 28.18
C PRO A 7 -2.19 16.35 28.41
N PRO A 8 -2.37 15.38 29.33
CA PRO A 8 -1.34 14.40 29.60
C PRO A 8 -1.01 13.63 28.33
N ILE A 9 0.29 13.57 27.99
CA ILE A 9 0.78 12.78 26.86
C ILE A 9 0.32 11.33 27.09
N PRO A 10 -0.35 10.70 26.12
CA PRO A 10 -0.80 9.33 26.26
C PRO A 10 0.37 8.43 26.66
N SER A 11 0.25 7.69 27.76
CA SER A 11 1.21 6.65 28.10
C SER A 11 1.29 5.62 26.96
N GLY A 12 2.43 4.96 26.76
CA GLY A 12 2.58 3.96 25.69
C GLY A 12 1.50 2.88 25.70
N SER A 13 1.00 2.50 26.88
CA SER A 13 -0.13 1.57 27.04
C SER A 13 -1.46 2.16 26.56
N SER A 14 -1.76 3.42 26.89
CA SER A 14 -2.98 4.10 26.44
C SER A 14 -2.99 4.37 24.94
N ALA A 15 -1.84 4.72 24.34
CA ALA A 15 -1.69 4.91 22.90
C ALA A 15 -1.89 3.60 22.13
N PHE A 16 -1.32 2.50 22.62
CA PHE A 16 -1.53 1.17 22.04
C PHE A 16 -2.99 0.74 22.12
N LEU A 17 -3.62 0.91 23.29
CA LEU A 17 -5.04 0.61 23.46
C LEU A 17 -5.90 1.45 22.50
N ALA A 18 -5.64 2.76 22.38
CA ALA A 18 -6.36 3.64 21.47
C ALA A 18 -6.20 3.20 20.00
N PHE A 19 -4.99 2.82 19.58
CA PHE A 19 -4.74 2.29 18.24
C PHE A 19 -5.53 0.99 17.97
N VAL A 20 -5.48 0.04 18.90
CA VAL A 20 -6.20 -1.24 18.78
C VAL A 20 -7.71 -1.01 18.70
N VAL A 21 -8.25 -0.14 19.56
CA VAL A 21 -9.67 0.21 19.55
C VAL A 21 -10.04 0.89 18.22
N ALA A 22 -9.25 1.85 17.74
CA ALA A 22 -9.50 2.52 16.46
C ALA A 22 -9.49 1.54 15.28
N LEU A 23 -8.54 0.59 15.27
CA LEU A 23 -8.46 -0.45 14.25
C LEU A 23 -9.69 -1.35 14.27
N LEU A 24 -10.08 -1.83 15.46
CA LEU A 24 -11.27 -2.67 15.64
C LEU A 24 -12.56 -1.95 15.24
N VAL A 25 -12.69 -0.68 15.59
CA VAL A 25 -13.83 0.15 15.19
C VAL A 25 -13.85 0.31 13.67
N GLY A 26 -12.72 0.65 13.04
CA GLY A 26 -12.64 0.81 11.58
C GLY A 26 -13.02 -0.46 10.81
N VAL A 27 -12.43 -1.60 11.19
CA VAL A 27 -12.76 -2.91 10.62
C VAL A 27 -14.22 -3.28 10.92
N GLY A 28 -14.65 -3.07 12.16
CA GLY A 28 -16.01 -3.35 12.62
C GLY A 28 -17.07 -2.60 11.82
N ILE A 29 -16.87 -1.31 11.55
CA ILE A 29 -17.76 -0.50 10.71
C ILE A 29 -17.84 -1.10 9.30
N GLY A 30 -16.71 -1.50 8.70
CA GLY A 30 -16.68 -2.14 7.39
C GLY A 30 -17.48 -3.46 7.35
N VAL A 31 -17.30 -4.31 8.37
CA VAL A 31 -18.02 -5.58 8.50
C VAL A 31 -19.51 -5.35 8.72
N ILE A 32 -19.89 -4.44 9.63
CA ILE A 32 -21.29 -4.09 9.90
C ILE A 32 -21.95 -3.55 8.63
N GLY A 33 -21.29 -2.64 7.90
CA GLY A 33 -21.79 -2.10 6.64
C GLY A 33 -22.01 -3.17 5.58
N TYR A 34 -21.07 -4.10 5.42
CA TYR A 34 -21.22 -5.25 4.52
C TYR A 34 -22.41 -6.14 4.91
N VAL A 35 -22.54 -6.49 6.20
CA VAL A 35 -23.61 -7.37 6.71
C VAL A 35 -24.98 -6.71 6.55
N LEU A 36 -25.12 -5.44 6.95
CA LEU A 36 -26.37 -4.69 6.78
C LEU A 36 -26.73 -4.56 5.30
N GLY A 37 -25.75 -4.24 4.44
CA GLY A 37 -25.97 -4.19 2.99
C GLY A 37 -26.48 -5.52 2.44
N LYS A 38 -25.93 -6.64 2.90
CA LYS A 38 -26.38 -7.99 2.50
C LYS A 38 -27.76 -8.34 3.04
N LEU A 39 -28.11 -7.93 4.25
CA LEU A 39 -29.41 -8.19 4.88
C LEU A 39 -30.54 -7.35 4.27
N MET A 40 -30.26 -6.09 3.93
CA MET A 40 -31.24 -5.16 3.37
C MET A 40 -31.38 -5.28 1.84
N ALA A 41 -30.38 -5.84 1.14
CA ALA A 41 -30.42 -5.98 -0.31
C ALA A 41 -31.53 -6.97 -0.77
N PRO A 42 -32.29 -6.63 -1.83
CA PRO A 42 -33.26 -7.54 -2.41
C PRO A 42 -32.60 -8.83 -2.93
N THR A 43 -32.98 -9.97 -2.38
CA THR A 43 -32.49 -11.29 -2.80
C THR A 43 -33.27 -11.81 -4.01
N ARG A 44 -32.89 -11.36 -5.21
CA ARG A 44 -33.35 -11.98 -6.47
C ARG A 44 -32.22 -12.73 -7.15
N GLU A 45 -32.23 -14.04 -6.97
CA GLU A 45 -31.32 -14.99 -7.60
C GLU A 45 -31.66 -15.12 -9.09
N LEU A 46 -30.87 -14.46 -9.94
CA LEU A 46 -30.92 -14.69 -11.39
C LEU A 46 -29.59 -15.31 -11.83
N PRO A 47 -29.61 -16.46 -12.54
CA PRO A 47 -28.39 -17.06 -13.09
C PRO A 47 -27.56 -16.07 -13.93
N LYS A 48 -28.22 -15.19 -14.69
CA LYS A 48 -27.57 -14.15 -15.50
C LYS A 48 -26.77 -13.13 -14.68
N LYS A 49 -27.16 -12.82 -13.44
CA LYS A 49 -26.41 -11.91 -12.55
C LYS A 49 -25.07 -12.49 -12.08
N LYS A 50 -24.92 -13.82 -12.16
CA LYS A 50 -23.70 -14.54 -11.81
C LYS A 50 -22.79 -14.78 -13.02
N LEU A 51 -23.24 -14.44 -14.22
CA LEU A 51 -22.43 -14.51 -15.44
C LEU A 51 -21.50 -13.30 -15.51
N ARG A 52 -20.34 -13.51 -16.14
CA ARG A 52 -19.39 -12.44 -16.43
C ARG A 52 -20.02 -11.39 -17.35
N TYR A 53 -19.71 -10.12 -17.10
CA TYR A 53 -20.11 -9.02 -17.95
C TYR A 53 -19.35 -9.06 -19.29
N GLU A 54 -20.09 -9.15 -20.39
CA GLU A 54 -19.60 -9.19 -21.78
C GLU A 54 -20.49 -8.30 -22.68
N CYS A 55 -20.89 -7.12 -22.16
CA CYS A 55 -21.79 -6.18 -22.84
C CYS A 55 -23.11 -6.81 -23.35
N GLY A 56 -23.65 -7.79 -22.61
CA GLY A 56 -24.90 -8.50 -22.94
C GLY A 56 -24.73 -9.78 -23.76
N ASN A 57 -23.53 -10.06 -24.27
CA ASN A 57 -23.24 -11.31 -24.98
C ASN A 57 -23.10 -12.47 -23.98
N PRO A 58 -23.57 -13.70 -24.27
CA PRO A 58 -23.21 -14.87 -23.46
C PRO A 58 -21.68 -15.02 -23.40
N PRO A 59 -21.08 -15.19 -22.21
CA PRO A 59 -19.65 -15.33 -22.09
C PRO A 59 -19.17 -16.58 -22.82
N LYS A 60 -18.17 -16.41 -23.68
CA LYS A 60 -17.53 -17.49 -24.44
C LYS A 60 -16.03 -17.49 -24.19
N GLY A 61 -15.43 -18.68 -24.24
CA GLY A 61 -13.97 -18.85 -24.17
C GLY A 61 -13.36 -18.61 -22.79
N ARG A 62 -12.02 -18.57 -22.76
CA ARG A 62 -11.24 -18.44 -21.53
C ARG A 62 -11.22 -16.98 -21.07
N ALA A 63 -11.58 -16.75 -19.81
CA ALA A 63 -11.80 -15.41 -19.29
C ALA A 63 -10.54 -14.64 -18.89
N ARG A 64 -9.43 -15.35 -18.69
CA ARG A 64 -8.17 -14.81 -18.20
C ARG A 64 -7.08 -15.13 -19.20
N GLY A 65 -6.49 -14.09 -19.77
CA GLY A 65 -5.24 -14.16 -20.52
C GLY A 65 -4.04 -14.02 -19.57
N ILE A 66 -2.86 -14.40 -20.04
CA ILE A 66 -1.61 -13.98 -19.41
C ILE A 66 -1.41 -12.53 -19.86
N PHE A 67 -1.61 -11.58 -18.96
CA PHE A 67 -1.26 -10.19 -19.20
C PHE A 67 0.19 -9.98 -18.78
N THR A 68 0.96 -9.37 -19.66
CA THR A 68 2.28 -8.84 -19.33
C THR A 68 2.10 -7.79 -18.24
N MET A 69 2.72 -8.00 -17.07
CA MET A 69 2.61 -7.10 -15.93
C MET A 69 3.43 -5.82 -16.20
N GLN A 70 2.84 -4.88 -16.94
CA GLN A 70 3.37 -3.52 -17.16
C GLN A 70 3.79 -2.83 -15.86
N TYR A 71 3.13 -3.19 -14.75
CA TYR A 71 3.39 -2.62 -13.42
C TYR A 71 4.61 -3.22 -12.71
N TYR A 72 5.17 -4.32 -13.21
CA TYR A 72 6.30 -5.00 -12.57
C TYR A 72 7.55 -4.10 -12.40
N PRO A 73 7.99 -3.33 -13.40
CA PRO A 73 9.13 -2.43 -13.24
C PRO A 73 8.87 -1.31 -12.22
N TYR A 74 7.62 -0.83 -12.14
CA TYR A 74 7.21 0.16 -11.14
C TYR A 74 7.27 -0.40 -9.72
N LEU A 75 6.99 -1.69 -9.52
CA LEU A 75 7.18 -2.35 -8.22
C LEU A 75 8.65 -2.35 -7.80
N ILE A 76 9.58 -2.58 -8.74
CA ILE A 76 11.02 -2.54 -8.46
C ILE A 76 11.45 -1.12 -8.07
N VAL A 77 10.98 -0.11 -8.81
CA VAL A 77 11.26 1.31 -8.48
C VAL A 77 10.69 1.66 -7.09
N PHE A 78 9.45 1.25 -6.81
CA PHE A 78 8.83 1.49 -5.51
C PHE A 78 9.63 0.84 -4.36
N LEU A 79 9.97 -0.44 -4.47
CA LEU A 79 10.71 -1.20 -3.45
C LEU A 79 12.14 -0.68 -3.23
N THR A 80 12.71 0.05 -4.18
CA THR A 80 14.04 0.66 -4.02
C THR A 80 13.98 2.06 -3.41
N VAL A 81 12.91 2.83 -3.67
CA VAL A 81 12.76 4.19 -3.15
C VAL A 81 12.10 4.22 -1.76
N GLU A 82 11.11 3.36 -1.50
CA GLU A 82 10.35 3.35 -0.24
C GLU A 82 11.26 3.16 0.98
N PRO A 83 12.19 2.18 1.04
CA PRO A 83 13.08 2.03 2.18
C PRO A 83 13.96 3.27 2.41
N VAL A 84 14.45 3.90 1.33
CA VAL A 84 15.24 5.13 1.42
C VAL A 84 14.42 6.26 2.04
N ALA A 85 13.14 6.39 1.69
CA ALA A 85 12.27 7.40 2.27
C ALA A 85 11.98 7.12 3.77
N ILE A 86 11.62 5.88 4.12
CA ILE A 86 11.32 5.49 5.51
C ILE A 86 12.54 5.67 6.40
N TYR A 87 13.67 5.07 6.01
CA TYR A 87 14.88 5.17 6.81
C TYR A 87 15.47 6.57 6.77
N GLY A 88 15.35 7.31 5.66
CA GLY A 88 15.74 8.71 5.58
C GLY A 88 15.02 9.57 6.64
N PHE A 89 13.72 9.35 6.82
CA PHE A 89 12.95 10.00 7.88
C PHE A 89 13.42 9.60 9.28
N LEU A 90 13.59 8.28 9.54
CA LEU A 90 14.06 7.79 10.86
C LEU A 90 15.48 8.30 11.20
N VAL A 91 16.36 8.32 10.21
CA VAL A 91 17.71 8.89 10.31
C VAL A 91 17.66 10.37 10.66
N ALA A 92 16.79 11.15 10.01
CA ALA A 92 16.65 12.57 10.29
C ALA A 92 16.25 12.84 11.77
N LEU A 93 15.40 11.99 12.36
CA LEU A 93 15.05 12.07 13.78
C LEU A 93 16.23 11.71 14.71
N ALA A 94 17.04 10.72 14.32
CA ALA A 94 18.16 10.22 15.13
C ALA A 94 19.48 11.01 14.94
N ALA A 95 19.55 11.90 13.95
CA ALA A 95 20.80 12.55 13.53
C ALA A 95 21.48 13.38 14.63
N HIS A 96 20.80 13.76 15.72
CA HIS A 96 21.36 14.60 16.77
C HIS A 96 22.47 13.94 17.62
N THR A 97 22.59 12.60 17.65
CA THR A 97 23.59 11.89 18.50
C THR A 97 24.67 11.13 17.74
N ARG A 98 24.35 10.59 16.56
CA ARG A 98 25.26 9.70 15.79
C ARG A 98 25.24 10.00 14.29
N THR A 99 25.35 11.27 13.92
CA THR A 99 25.32 11.77 12.53
C THR A 99 26.12 10.89 11.56
N ALA A 100 27.41 10.67 11.83
CA ALA A 100 28.31 9.98 10.89
C ALA A 100 27.94 8.50 10.69
N ALA A 101 27.62 7.78 11.77
CA ALA A 101 27.25 6.37 11.68
C ALA A 101 25.92 6.19 10.92
N VAL A 102 24.94 7.04 11.23
CA VAL A 102 23.61 6.98 10.64
C VAL A 102 23.65 7.43 9.16
N ALA A 103 24.43 8.46 8.83
CA ALA A 103 24.69 8.86 7.44
C ALA A 103 25.42 7.77 6.65
N GLY A 104 26.37 7.07 7.28
CA GLY A 104 27.08 5.93 6.67
C GLY A 104 26.14 4.78 6.31
N ILE A 105 25.21 4.42 7.22
CA ILE A 105 24.21 3.37 6.98
C ILE A 105 23.25 3.77 5.85
N LEU A 106 22.73 5.00 5.88
CA LEU A 106 21.83 5.51 4.84
C LEU A 106 22.54 5.56 3.47
N GLY A 107 23.79 6.03 3.45
CA GLY A 107 24.62 6.07 2.24
C GLY A 107 24.90 4.67 1.67
N ALA A 108 25.25 3.71 2.53
CA ALA A 108 25.47 2.31 2.11
C ALA A 108 24.19 1.68 1.55
N MET A 109 23.04 1.94 2.18
CA MET A 109 21.74 1.46 1.70
C MET A 109 21.39 2.07 0.33
N ILE A 110 21.53 3.39 0.17
CA ILE A 110 21.31 4.05 -1.12
C ILE A 110 22.21 3.43 -2.20
N LEU A 111 23.51 3.28 -1.90
CA LEU A 111 24.47 2.70 -2.84
C LEU A 111 24.07 1.27 -3.26
N MET A 112 23.60 0.46 -2.31
CA MET A 112 23.10 -0.90 -2.57
C MET A 112 21.82 -0.92 -3.43
N LEU A 113 20.95 0.08 -3.30
CA LEU A 113 19.67 0.15 -4.00
C LEU A 113 19.75 0.85 -5.37
N ILE A 114 20.85 1.53 -5.69
CA ILE A 114 21.06 2.15 -7.01
C ILE A 114 20.98 1.12 -8.16
N PRO A 115 21.67 -0.04 -8.14
CA PRO A 115 21.57 -1.01 -9.22
C PRO A 115 20.15 -1.52 -9.54
N PRO A 116 19.34 -1.99 -8.56
CA PRO A 116 17.96 -2.39 -8.84
C PRO A 116 17.07 -1.22 -9.25
N LEU A 117 17.31 0.01 -8.76
CA LEU A 117 16.58 1.20 -9.20
C LEU A 117 16.84 1.49 -10.69
N ILE A 118 18.11 1.48 -11.10
CA ILE A 118 18.48 1.65 -12.52
C ILE A 118 17.85 0.55 -13.37
N PHE A 119 17.88 -0.70 -12.91
CA PHE A 119 17.23 -1.82 -13.59
C PHE A 119 15.73 -1.58 -13.78
N GLY A 120 15.02 -1.21 -12.70
CA GLY A 120 13.59 -0.91 -12.73
C GLY A 120 13.25 0.23 -13.69
N LEU A 121 14.01 1.33 -13.67
CA LEU A 121 13.80 2.48 -14.56
C LEU A 121 14.04 2.14 -16.03
N ARG A 122 15.11 1.38 -16.33
CA ARG A 122 15.39 0.92 -17.70
C ARG A 122 14.28 0.02 -18.23
N LEU A 123 13.76 -0.87 -17.39
CA LEU A 123 12.71 -1.80 -17.76
C LEU A 123 11.36 -1.09 -17.92
N ALA A 124 11.07 -0.09 -17.09
CA ALA A 124 9.87 0.75 -17.20
C ALA A 124 9.84 1.54 -18.52
N GLY A 125 10.99 1.98 -19.03
CA GLY A 125 11.09 2.71 -20.30
C GLY A 125 10.90 1.85 -21.56
N ARG A 126 10.96 0.53 -21.45
CA ARG A 126 10.81 -0.40 -22.59
C ARG A 126 9.36 -0.76 -22.83
N ILE A 127 8.61 0.16 -23.43
CA ILE A 127 7.18 -0.01 -23.72
C ILE A 127 6.97 -1.19 -24.68
N GLU A 128 7.95 -1.51 -25.53
CA GLU A 128 7.89 -2.64 -26.47
C GLU A 128 7.71 -4.00 -25.79
N LEU A 129 8.18 -4.18 -24.55
CA LEU A 129 8.03 -5.45 -23.82
C LEU A 129 6.59 -5.71 -23.36
N TRP A 130 5.74 -4.69 -23.48
CA TRP A 130 4.40 -4.71 -22.90
C TRP A 130 3.29 -4.35 -23.87
N SER A 131 3.64 -3.94 -25.09
CA SER A 131 2.68 -3.84 -26.17
C SER A 131 2.32 -5.25 -26.61
N VAL A 132 1.08 -5.65 -26.34
CA VAL A 132 0.52 -6.90 -26.89
C VAL A 132 -0.07 -6.51 -28.25
N GLU A 133 0.77 -6.55 -29.28
CA GLU A 133 0.31 -6.63 -30.67
C GLU A 133 -0.14 -8.06 -31.00
#